data_AF-A0AAD2JHJ7-F1
#
_entry.id   AF-A0AAD2JHJ7-F1
#
_cell.length_a   1.000
_cell.length_b   1.000
_cell.length_c   1.000
_cell.angle_alpha   90.00
_cell.angle_beta   90.00
_cell.angle_gamma   90.00
#
_symmetry.space_group_name_H-M   'P 1'
#
loop_
_entity.id
_entity.type
_entity.pdbx_description
1 polymer ?
#
loop_
_entity_poly.entity_id
_entity_poly.type
_entity_poly.pdbx_seq_one_letter_code
_entity_poly.pdbx_strand_id
1 'polypeptide(L)'
;MATKKKKENVVFLNITIVDASLAVKEKVMKRMEKLPKPVQNQAAHAATYFTGRRKTAQVLSQRFCRELPRTFAKKGVTITVEEVFREGPYVVLKLKVLNVDSESIDRNWLRWFTRNIGFKDQIEENLLPNLVAKQLTETMPALVDERMAQSKITAETKVNIRSKQEEYFQMKLEEISEEIETRKRNKSLQKIRRRLSLSSGGDSKRSIDEERQPQNDEQSVSSEPNNLRAKLKKRLSSVSMKSTFSSDEGDKENTEVLDLTEDDKPSRWRRLRGDRNDCEIMEV
;
A
#
# COMPACT_ATOMS: atom_id res chain seq x y z
N MET A 1 41.13 -5.23 15.60
CA MET A 1 39.88 -5.59 16.32
C MET A 1 38.74 -5.60 15.31
N ALA A 2 38.03 -6.71 15.13
CA ALA A 2 36.90 -6.79 14.20
C ALA A 2 35.66 -6.16 14.86
N THR A 3 35.19 -5.02 14.34
CA THR A 3 33.93 -4.43 14.77
C THR A 3 32.79 -5.38 14.40
N LYS A 4 32.12 -5.98 15.39
CA LYS A 4 30.91 -6.79 15.16
C LYS A 4 29.87 -5.90 14.47
N LYS A 5 29.59 -6.14 13.19
CA LYS A 5 28.49 -5.47 12.48
C LYS A 5 27.20 -5.71 13.25
N LYS A 6 26.60 -4.66 13.78
CA LYS A 6 25.31 -4.71 14.48
C LYS A 6 24.28 -5.24 13.48
N LYS A 7 23.70 -6.42 13.77
CA LYS A 7 22.64 -6.98 12.91
C LYS A 7 21.45 -6.01 12.97
N GLU A 8 21.06 -5.51 11.80
CA GLU A 8 19.91 -4.62 11.70
C GLU A 8 18.61 -5.41 11.80
N ASN A 9 17.75 -5.04 12.74
CA ASN A 9 16.43 -5.63 12.95
C ASN A 9 15.41 -5.09 11.94
N VAL A 10 15.71 -5.27 10.65
CA VAL A 10 14.94 -4.73 9.53
C VAL A 10 14.33 -5.85 8.71
N VAL A 11 13.03 -5.74 8.49
CA VAL A 11 12.21 -6.66 7.69
C VAL A 11 11.52 -5.87 6.60
N PHE A 12 11.40 -6.45 5.42
CA PHE A 12 10.73 -5.85 4.26
C PHE A 12 9.45 -6.61 3.95
N LEU A 13 8.32 -5.89 3.94
CA LEU A 13 7.01 -6.38 3.55
C LEU A 13 6.72 -5.92 2.12
N ASN A 14 6.75 -6.87 1.19
CA ASN A 14 6.48 -6.67 -0.22
C ASN A 14 5.04 -7.05 -0.50
N ILE A 15 4.26 -6.15 -1.08
CA ILE A 15 2.84 -6.34 -1.36
C ILE A 15 2.58 -6.01 -2.82
N THR A 16 1.98 -6.95 -3.56
CA THR A 16 1.53 -6.75 -4.94
C THR A 16 0.02 -6.85 -4.99
N ILE A 17 -0.66 -5.76 -5.35
CA ILE A 17 -2.13 -5.77 -5.48
C ILE A 17 -2.52 -6.46 -6.78
N VAL A 18 -3.23 -7.59 -6.67
CA VAL A 18 -3.74 -8.36 -7.82
C VAL A 18 -5.11 -7.85 -8.23
N ASP A 19 -6.05 -7.72 -7.28
CA ASP A 19 -7.37 -7.15 -7.52
C ASP A 19 -7.92 -6.46 -6.27
N ALA A 20 -8.67 -5.38 -6.48
CA ALA A 20 -9.39 -4.66 -5.44
C ALA A 20 -10.77 -4.18 -5.92
N SER A 21 -11.23 -4.68 -7.07
CA SER A 21 -12.48 -4.28 -7.70
C SER A 21 -13.68 -4.49 -6.78
N LEU A 22 -13.75 -5.65 -6.09
CA LEU A 22 -14.81 -5.97 -5.14
C LEU A 22 -14.83 -5.02 -3.93
N ALA A 23 -13.68 -4.79 -3.31
CA ALA A 23 -13.53 -3.85 -2.19
C ALA A 23 -14.03 -2.45 -2.56
N VAL A 24 -13.65 -1.95 -3.74
CA VAL A 24 -14.05 -0.63 -4.24
C VAL A 24 -15.55 -0.61 -4.51
N LYS A 25 -16.09 -1.63 -5.21
CA LYS A 25 -17.50 -1.74 -5.55
C LYS A 25 -18.37 -1.67 -4.29
N GLU A 26 -18.07 -2.49 -3.28
CA GLU A 26 -18.83 -2.50 -2.02
C GLU A 26 -18.75 -1.20 -1.25
N LYS A 27 -17.56 -0.60 -1.18
CA LYS A 27 -17.38 0.68 -0.50
C LYS A 27 -18.17 1.81 -1.17
N VAL A 28 -18.29 1.78 -2.51
CA VAL A 28 -19.07 2.76 -3.28
C VAL A 28 -20.56 2.50 -3.11
N MET A 29 -21.03 1.26 -3.25
CA MET A 29 -22.43 0.90 -3.05
C MET A 29 -22.90 1.29 -1.63
N LYS A 30 -22.11 0.97 -0.59
CA LYS A 30 -22.42 1.36 0.79
C LYS A 30 -22.49 2.89 0.98
N ARG A 31 -21.69 3.66 0.27
CA ARG A 31 -21.74 5.14 0.33
C ARG A 31 -22.92 5.73 -0.44
N MET A 32 -23.45 5.01 -1.42
CA MET A 32 -24.52 5.44 -2.33
C MET A 32 -25.84 4.73 -2.04
N GLU A 33 -26.01 4.13 -0.85
CA GLU A 33 -27.17 3.33 -0.46
C GLU A 33 -28.52 4.05 -0.63
N LYS A 34 -28.52 5.39 -0.57
CA LYS A 34 -29.70 6.25 -0.74
C LYS A 34 -30.16 6.43 -2.21
N LEU A 35 -29.38 5.98 -3.18
CA LEU A 35 -29.68 6.16 -4.61
C LEU A 35 -30.28 4.90 -5.22
N PRO A 36 -30.97 4.98 -6.38
CA PRO A 36 -31.47 3.79 -7.07
C PRO A 36 -30.34 2.81 -7.43
N LYS A 37 -30.60 1.50 -7.30
CA LYS A 37 -29.62 0.43 -7.60
C LYS A 37 -28.91 0.56 -8.96
N PRO A 38 -29.58 0.96 -10.07
CA PRO A 38 -28.90 1.16 -11.35
C PRO A 38 -27.79 2.22 -11.29
N VAL A 39 -28.05 3.35 -10.63
CA VAL A 39 -27.09 4.44 -10.47
C VAL A 39 -25.92 4.00 -9.59
N GLN A 40 -26.19 3.27 -8.51
CA GLN A 40 -25.15 2.71 -7.64
C GLN A 40 -24.22 1.77 -8.43
N ASN A 41 -24.79 0.86 -9.24
CA ASN A 41 -24.01 -0.09 -10.03
C ASN A 41 -23.13 0.60 -11.07
N GLN A 42 -23.66 1.60 -11.78
CA GLN A 42 -22.90 2.37 -12.76
C GLN A 42 -21.77 3.16 -12.09
N ALA A 43 -22.05 3.83 -10.97
CA ALA A 43 -21.04 4.55 -10.21
C ALA A 43 -19.97 3.63 -9.64
N ALA A 44 -20.35 2.45 -9.15
CA ALA A 44 -19.41 1.46 -8.63
C ALA A 44 -18.52 0.89 -9.74
N HIS A 45 -19.07 0.61 -10.93
CA HIS A 45 -18.29 0.18 -12.10
C HIS A 45 -17.34 1.28 -12.61
N ALA A 46 -17.79 2.54 -12.65
CA ALA A 46 -16.91 3.65 -12.98
C ALA A 46 -15.80 3.79 -11.92
N ALA A 47 -16.15 3.69 -10.64
CA ALA A 47 -15.18 3.81 -9.56
C ALA A 47 -14.15 2.68 -9.56
N THR A 48 -14.48 1.43 -9.90
CA THR A 48 -13.49 0.36 -10.04
C THR A 48 -12.52 0.65 -11.18
N TYR A 49 -13.00 1.23 -12.29
CA TYR A 49 -12.16 1.67 -13.40
C TYR A 49 -11.19 2.78 -13.00
N PHE A 50 -11.66 3.80 -12.27
CA PHE A 50 -10.83 4.93 -11.83
C PHE A 50 -9.93 4.59 -10.63
N THR A 51 -10.40 3.72 -9.74
CA THR A 51 -9.64 3.26 -8.57
C THR A 51 -8.77 2.08 -8.99
N GLY A 52 -7.87 2.34 -9.92
CA GLY A 52 -6.91 1.34 -10.38
C GLY A 52 -6.02 0.85 -9.24
N ARG A 53 -5.42 -0.33 -9.43
CA ARG A 53 -4.55 -1.00 -8.44
C ARG A 53 -3.48 -0.10 -7.83
N ARG A 54 -2.95 0.86 -8.60
CA ARG A 54 -1.99 1.87 -8.14
C ARG A 54 -2.53 2.72 -6.98
N LYS A 55 -3.78 3.19 -7.08
CA LYS A 55 -4.40 4.01 -6.04
C LYS A 55 -4.71 3.17 -4.80
N THR A 56 -5.14 1.92 -5.00
CA THR A 56 -5.33 0.97 -3.88
C THR A 56 -4.02 0.72 -3.14
N ALA A 57 -2.94 0.42 -3.87
CA ALA A 57 -1.60 0.23 -3.32
C ALA A 57 -1.15 1.43 -2.47
N GLN A 58 -1.33 2.66 -2.97
CA GLN A 58 -1.02 3.89 -2.23
C GLN A 58 -1.86 4.07 -0.95
N VAL A 59 -3.17 3.84 -1.02
CA VAL A 59 -4.04 3.99 0.17
C VAL A 59 -3.69 2.92 1.21
N LEU A 60 -3.41 1.70 0.76
CA LEU A 60 -3.05 0.58 1.60
C LEU A 60 -1.70 0.80 2.30
N SER A 61 -0.68 1.26 1.57
CA SER A 61 0.65 1.53 2.14
C SER A 61 0.58 2.58 3.24
N GLN A 62 -0.12 3.69 2.98
CA GLN A 62 -0.36 4.75 3.96
C GLN A 62 -1.10 4.23 5.19
N ARG A 63 -2.08 3.36 4.99
CA ARG A 63 -2.82 2.74 6.09
C ARG A 63 -1.90 1.87 6.95
N PHE A 64 -1.08 1.02 6.34
CA PHE A 64 -0.14 0.17 7.08
C PHE A 64 0.92 0.97 7.84
N CYS A 65 1.50 2.01 7.23
CA CYS A 65 2.44 2.90 7.92
C CYS A 65 1.83 3.53 9.19
N ARG A 66 0.51 3.75 9.23
CA ARG A 66 -0.19 4.32 10.39
C ARG A 66 -0.69 3.28 11.39
N GLU A 67 -1.24 2.17 10.92
CA GLU A 67 -1.93 1.18 11.76
C GLU A 67 -0.99 0.10 12.33
N LEU A 68 0.04 -0.32 11.59
CA LEU A 68 0.94 -1.38 12.07
C LEU A 68 1.72 -0.96 13.31
N PRO A 69 2.40 0.22 13.37
CA PRO A 69 3.09 0.65 14.60
C PRO A 69 2.17 0.64 15.82
N ARG A 70 0.95 1.14 15.67
CA ARG A 70 -0.06 1.17 16.76
C ARG A 70 -0.49 -0.23 17.19
N THR A 71 -0.62 -1.16 16.25
CA THR A 71 -1.02 -2.55 16.53
C THR A 71 0.08 -3.30 17.26
N PHE A 72 1.36 -3.08 16.89
CA PHE A 72 2.50 -3.70 17.54
C PHE A 72 2.85 -3.06 18.89
N ALA A 73 2.65 -1.75 19.04
CA ALA A 73 2.84 -1.06 20.31
C ALA A 73 1.93 -1.64 21.41
N LYS A 74 0.68 -1.99 21.07
CA LYS A 74 -0.25 -2.69 21.98
C LYS A 74 0.22 -4.09 22.40
N LYS A 75 1.21 -4.65 21.70
CA LYS A 75 1.82 -5.95 21.99
C LYS A 75 3.21 -5.80 22.61
N GLY A 76 3.59 -4.62 23.10
CA GLY A 76 4.91 -4.35 23.67
C GLY A 76 6.03 -4.24 22.64
N VAL A 77 5.72 -4.07 21.36
CA VAL A 77 6.75 -3.96 20.30
C VAL A 77 6.68 -2.59 19.63
N THR A 78 7.74 -1.81 19.81
CA THR A 78 7.88 -0.52 19.13
C THR A 78 8.54 -0.73 17.78
N ILE A 79 7.78 -0.51 16.72
CA ILE A 79 8.27 -0.59 15.33
C ILE A 79 8.08 0.73 14.58
N THR A 80 8.95 0.98 13.63
CA THR A 80 8.77 2.00 12.59
C THR A 80 8.43 1.32 11.26
N VAL A 81 7.50 1.90 10.51
CA VAL A 81 7.05 1.36 9.22
C VAL A 81 7.07 2.47 8.18
N GLU A 82 7.91 2.32 7.17
CA GLU A 82 8.13 3.31 6.12
C GLU A 82 7.88 2.71 4.74
N GLU A 83 7.19 3.44 3.86
CA GLU A 83 7.10 3.09 2.44
C GLU A 83 8.42 3.48 1.77
N VAL A 84 9.23 2.49 1.42
CA VAL A 84 10.54 2.72 0.77
C VAL A 84 10.46 2.67 -0.75
N PHE A 85 9.44 2.01 -1.29
CA PHE A 85 9.25 1.91 -2.73
C PHE A 85 7.79 1.67 -3.10
N ARG A 86 7.38 2.25 -4.23
CA ARG A 86 6.09 1.96 -4.88
C ARG A 86 6.18 2.17 -6.39
N GLU A 87 5.82 1.14 -7.15
CA GLU A 87 5.69 1.20 -8.60
C GLU A 87 4.39 0.50 -9.01
N GLY A 88 3.42 1.27 -9.53
CA GLY A 88 2.11 0.73 -9.92
C GLY A 88 1.40 0.01 -8.75
N PRO A 89 1.04 -1.28 -8.88
CA PRO A 89 0.37 -2.07 -7.85
C PRO A 89 1.32 -2.64 -6.77
N TYR A 90 2.63 -2.48 -6.93
CA TYR A 90 3.64 -3.07 -6.06
C TYR A 90 4.17 -2.05 -5.05
N VAL A 91 4.24 -2.45 -3.79
CA VAL A 91 4.66 -1.65 -2.65
C VAL A 91 5.69 -2.43 -1.84
N VAL A 92 6.71 -1.73 -1.36
CA VAL A 92 7.66 -2.26 -0.37
C VAL A 92 7.63 -1.38 0.87
N LEU A 93 7.30 -2.00 2.00
CA LEU A 93 7.34 -1.39 3.32
C LEU A 93 8.57 -1.90 4.08
N LYS A 94 9.32 -0.99 4.69
CA LYS A 94 10.43 -1.30 5.59
C LYS A 94 9.93 -1.22 7.03
N LEU A 95 10.00 -2.35 7.73
CA LEU A 95 9.67 -2.47 9.13
C LEU A 95 10.98 -2.55 9.92
N LYS A 96 11.20 -1.62 10.86
CA LYS A 96 12.36 -1.64 11.76
C LYS A 96 11.89 -1.76 13.19
N VAL A 97 12.32 -2.82 13.86
CA VAL A 97 12.07 -3.03 15.29
C VAL A 97 13.04 -2.15 16.07
N LEU A 98 12.50 -1.21 16.85
CA LEU A 98 13.29 -0.27 17.64
C LEU A 98 13.51 -0.80 19.05
N ASN A 99 12.40 -1.13 19.73
CA ASN A 99 12.42 -1.60 21.10
C ASN A 99 11.37 -2.71 21.29
N VAL A 100 11.64 -3.60 22.22
CA VAL A 100 10.77 -4.69 22.63
C VAL A 100 10.67 -4.63 24.14
N ASP A 101 9.51 -4.22 24.63
CA ASP A 101 9.23 -4.14 26.06
C ASP A 101 8.78 -5.52 26.55
N SER A 102 9.65 -6.17 27.32
CA SER A 102 9.44 -7.52 27.85
C SER A 102 8.32 -7.59 28.88
N GLU A 103 8.02 -6.48 29.57
CA GLU A 103 6.98 -6.44 30.62
C GLU A 103 5.59 -6.27 30.02
N SER A 104 5.47 -5.43 28.98
CA SER A 104 4.19 -5.16 28.30
C SER A 104 3.89 -6.11 27.14
N ILE A 105 4.85 -6.94 26.73
CA ILE A 105 4.55 -7.99 25.78
C ILE A 105 3.42 -8.87 26.34
N ASP A 106 2.37 -9.03 25.54
CA ASP A 106 1.32 -10.00 25.78
C ASP A 106 1.93 -11.39 26.02
N ARG A 107 1.81 -11.90 27.25
CA ARG A 107 2.36 -13.20 27.65
C ARG A 107 1.85 -14.34 26.77
N ASN A 108 0.65 -14.24 26.18
CA ASN A 108 0.18 -15.25 25.24
C ASN A 108 0.94 -15.17 23.92
N TRP A 109 1.19 -13.95 23.44
CA TRP A 109 2.03 -13.73 22.27
C TRP A 109 3.46 -14.18 22.53
N LEU A 110 4.08 -13.79 23.66
CA LEU A 110 5.41 -14.25 24.09
C LEU A 110 5.46 -15.76 24.25
N ARG A 111 4.45 -16.38 24.86
CA ARG A 111 4.42 -17.82 25.10
C ARG A 111 4.26 -18.59 23.80
N TRP A 112 3.42 -18.11 22.90
CA TRP A 112 3.34 -18.62 21.53
C TRP A 112 4.71 -18.48 20.83
N PHE A 113 5.40 -17.37 21.06
CA PHE A 113 6.72 -17.05 20.51
C PHE A 113 7.85 -17.94 21.08
N THR A 114 7.99 -18.03 22.39
CA THR A 114 9.04 -18.80 23.08
C THR A 114 8.86 -20.29 22.89
N ARG A 115 7.62 -20.78 22.78
CA ARG A 115 7.31 -22.19 22.53
C ARG A 115 7.84 -22.67 21.17
N ASN A 116 7.88 -21.81 20.16
CA ASN A 116 8.41 -22.15 18.84
C ASN A 116 9.94 -22.10 18.76
N ILE A 117 10.62 -21.39 19.68
CA ILE A 117 12.06 -21.15 19.62
C ILE A 117 12.83 -21.99 20.67
N GLY A 118 12.13 -22.57 21.65
CA GLY A 118 12.71 -23.51 22.61
C GLY A 118 13.58 -22.86 23.70
N PHE A 119 13.55 -21.53 23.84
CA PHE A 119 14.26 -20.82 24.92
C PHE A 119 13.39 -20.79 26.16
N LYS A 120 13.89 -21.38 27.26
CA LYS A 120 13.14 -21.42 28.51
C LYS A 120 13.36 -20.19 29.39
N ASP A 121 14.58 -19.69 29.66
CA ASP A 121 14.69 -18.74 30.79
C ASP A 121 15.70 -17.57 30.67
N GLN A 122 16.44 -17.41 29.56
CA GLN A 122 17.46 -16.33 29.45
C GLN A 122 17.55 -15.73 28.05
N ILE A 123 16.52 -15.00 27.63
CA ILE A 123 16.64 -14.20 26.40
C ILE A 123 17.30 -12.88 26.78
N GLU A 124 18.57 -12.73 26.43
CA GLU A 124 19.26 -11.44 26.53
C GLU A 124 18.47 -10.37 25.74
N GLU A 125 18.29 -9.19 26.33
CA GLU A 125 17.59 -8.04 25.72
C GLU A 125 18.11 -7.69 24.31
N ASN A 126 19.40 -7.95 24.07
CA ASN A 126 20.04 -7.71 22.79
C ASN A 126 19.63 -8.67 21.66
N LEU A 127 19.07 -9.84 21.99
CA LEU A 127 18.64 -10.86 21.02
C LEU A 127 17.15 -10.75 20.67
N LEU A 128 16.34 -10.17 21.55
CA LEU A 128 14.89 -10.00 21.40
C LEU A 128 14.50 -9.38 20.04
N PRO A 129 15.08 -8.23 19.62
CA PRO A 129 14.70 -7.61 18.35
C PRO A 129 14.97 -8.49 17.12
N ASN A 130 16.05 -9.27 17.12
CA ASN A 130 16.39 -10.18 16.03
C ASN A 130 15.40 -11.35 15.95
N LEU A 131 15.03 -11.90 17.11
CA LEU A 131 14.03 -12.95 17.19
C LEU A 131 12.68 -12.42 16.69
N VAL A 132 12.27 -11.23 17.14
CA VAL A 132 11.03 -10.57 16.69
C VAL A 132 11.04 -10.38 15.18
N ALA A 133 12.13 -9.88 14.60
CA ALA A 133 12.26 -9.73 13.16
C ALA A 133 12.11 -11.08 12.40
N LYS A 134 12.70 -12.16 12.92
CA LYS A 134 12.54 -13.50 12.35
C LYS A 134 11.08 -13.95 12.39
N GLN A 135 10.41 -13.80 13.54
CA GLN A 135 9.01 -14.21 13.66
C GLN A 135 8.05 -13.35 12.84
N LEU A 136 8.33 -12.05 12.70
CA LEU A 136 7.59 -11.17 11.79
C LEU A 136 7.69 -11.69 10.36
N THR A 137 8.84 -12.25 9.96
CA THR A 137 9.00 -12.83 8.62
C THR A 137 8.07 -14.03 8.40
N GLU A 138 7.80 -14.82 9.43
CA GLU A 138 6.95 -16.01 9.36
C GLU A 138 5.45 -15.68 9.50
N THR A 139 5.09 -14.75 10.38
CA THR A 139 3.69 -14.48 10.76
C THR A 139 3.03 -13.34 9.99
N MET A 140 3.82 -12.34 9.59
CA MET A 140 3.30 -11.16 8.92
C MET A 140 2.58 -11.48 7.60
N PRO A 141 3.03 -12.42 6.75
CA PRO A 141 2.27 -12.78 5.54
C PRO A 141 0.83 -13.17 5.86
N ALA A 142 0.63 -14.13 6.79
CA ALA A 142 -0.71 -14.59 7.16
C ALA A 142 -1.59 -13.47 7.75
N LEU A 143 -1.02 -12.62 8.62
CA LEU A 143 -1.73 -11.48 9.19
C LEU A 143 -2.16 -10.46 8.14
N VAL A 144 -1.28 -10.19 7.17
CA VAL A 144 -1.58 -9.27 6.07
C VAL A 144 -2.65 -9.89 5.17
N ASP A 145 -2.52 -11.16 4.81
CA ASP A 145 -3.47 -11.86 3.95
C ASP A 145 -4.87 -11.92 4.58
N GLU A 146 -4.97 -12.18 5.89
CA GLU A 146 -6.24 -12.11 6.62
C GLU A 146 -6.87 -10.71 6.54
N ARG A 147 -6.06 -9.65 6.75
CA ARG A 147 -6.53 -8.25 6.66
C ARG A 147 -6.96 -7.87 5.25
N MET A 148 -6.28 -8.40 4.22
CA MET A 148 -6.66 -8.21 2.82
C MET A 148 -7.97 -8.90 2.50
N ALA A 149 -8.15 -10.15 2.97
CA ALA A 149 -9.38 -10.91 2.80
C ALA A 149 -10.58 -10.20 3.47
N GLN A 150 -10.42 -9.71 4.69
CA GLN A 150 -11.44 -8.89 5.38
C GLN A 150 -11.81 -7.63 4.58
N SER A 151 -10.85 -7.07 3.87
CA SER A 151 -11.04 -5.89 3.02
C SER A 151 -11.47 -6.22 1.59
N LYS A 152 -11.63 -7.51 1.24
CA LYS A 152 -11.93 -8.00 -0.12
C LYS A 152 -10.92 -7.53 -1.18
N ILE A 153 -9.66 -7.44 -0.78
CA ILE A 153 -8.52 -7.12 -1.65
C ILE A 153 -7.76 -8.43 -1.85
N THR A 154 -7.45 -8.76 -3.10
CA THR A 154 -6.57 -9.87 -3.45
C THR A 154 -5.17 -9.30 -3.66
N ALA A 155 -4.22 -9.73 -2.85
CA ALA A 155 -2.83 -9.29 -2.92
C ALA A 155 -1.87 -10.46 -2.71
N GLU A 156 -0.70 -10.39 -3.34
CA GLU A 156 0.42 -11.27 -3.03
C GLU A 156 1.29 -10.61 -1.97
N THR A 157 1.55 -11.32 -0.89
CA THR A 157 2.38 -10.84 0.21
C THR A 157 3.66 -11.65 0.30
N LYS A 158 4.81 -10.97 0.35
CA LYS A 158 6.11 -11.61 0.63
C LYS A 158 6.89 -10.81 1.64
N VAL A 159 7.36 -11.48 2.68
CA VAL A 159 8.17 -10.86 3.72
C VAL A 159 9.59 -11.40 3.63
N ASN A 160 10.55 -10.49 3.54
CA ASN A 160 11.96 -10.80 3.34
C ASN A 160 12.83 -10.05 4.34
N ILE A 161 13.95 -10.65 4.69
CA ILE A 161 15.06 -9.99 5.38
C ILE A 161 15.95 -9.25 4.37
N ARG A 162 16.81 -8.34 4.86
CA ARG A 162 17.68 -7.50 4.02
C ARG A 162 18.48 -8.29 2.96
N SER A 163 19.05 -9.44 3.33
CA SER A 163 19.89 -10.23 2.41
C SER A 163 19.11 -10.82 1.22
N LYS A 164 17.83 -11.17 1.41
CA LYS A 164 16.97 -11.72 0.34
C LYS A 164 16.15 -10.64 -0.36
N GLN A 165 16.04 -9.46 0.25
CA GLN A 165 15.21 -8.39 -0.28
C GLN A 165 15.72 -7.88 -1.61
N GLU A 166 17.03 -7.73 -1.79
CA GLU A 166 17.60 -7.19 -3.02
C GLU A 166 17.33 -8.09 -4.23
N GLU A 167 17.58 -9.39 -4.10
CA GLU A 167 17.31 -10.38 -5.15
C GLU A 167 15.82 -10.42 -5.51
N TYR A 168 14.96 -10.52 -4.49
CA TYR A 168 13.50 -10.53 -4.70
C TYR A 168 13.00 -9.23 -5.36
N PHE A 169 13.56 -8.09 -4.94
CA PHE A 169 13.20 -6.78 -5.48
C PHE A 169 13.58 -6.66 -6.95
N GLN A 170 14.77 -7.09 -7.35
CA GLN A 170 15.19 -7.08 -8.76
C GLN A 170 14.29 -7.97 -9.61
N MET A 171 14.04 -9.21 -9.16
CA MET A 171 13.13 -10.14 -9.85
C MET A 171 11.73 -9.55 -10.04
N LYS A 172 11.15 -8.96 -8.99
CA LYS A 172 9.81 -8.34 -9.09
C LYS A 172 9.78 -7.10 -9.97
N LEU A 173 10.86 -6.31 -10.02
CA LEU A 173 10.93 -5.17 -10.92
C LEU A 173 10.97 -5.57 -12.39
N GLU A 174 11.69 -6.65 -12.71
CA GLU A 174 11.71 -7.19 -14.07
C GLU A 174 10.31 -7.65 -14.50
N GLU A 175 9.63 -8.44 -13.66
CA GLU A 175 8.25 -8.88 -13.87
C GLU A 175 7.28 -7.71 -14.13
N ILE A 176 7.34 -6.67 -13.28
CA ILE A 176 6.49 -5.47 -13.43
C ILE A 176 6.83 -4.71 -14.71
N SER A 177 8.12 -4.61 -15.07
CA SER A 177 8.54 -3.90 -16.28
C SER A 177 8.02 -4.57 -17.55
N GLU A 178 8.07 -5.91 -17.61
CA GLU A 178 7.53 -6.70 -18.71
C GLU A 178 6.01 -6.55 -18.79
N GLU A 179 5.30 -6.58 -17.66
CA GLU A 179 3.85 -6.35 -17.61
C GLU A 179 3.47 -4.95 -18.12
N ILE A 180 4.28 -3.92 -17.84
CA ILE A 180 4.06 -2.57 -18.33
C ILE A 180 4.29 -2.49 -19.84
N GLU A 181 5.36 -3.11 -20.35
CA GLU A 181 5.67 -3.11 -21.78
C GLU A 181 4.61 -3.84 -22.60
N THR A 182 4.20 -5.03 -22.17
CA THR A 182 3.13 -5.80 -22.82
C THR A 182 1.83 -5.02 -22.88
N ARG A 183 1.45 -4.33 -21.78
CA ARG A 183 0.29 -3.42 -21.77
C ARG A 183 0.43 -2.28 -22.77
N LYS A 184 1.60 -1.65 -22.86
CA LYS A 184 1.84 -0.57 -23.83
C LYS A 184 1.69 -1.08 -25.26
N ARG A 185 2.30 -2.23 -25.59
CA ARG A 185 2.17 -2.88 -26.90
C ARG A 185 0.71 -3.20 -27.24
N ASN A 186 -0.03 -3.80 -26.31
CA ASN A 186 -1.44 -4.14 -26.50
C ASN A 186 -2.33 -2.90 -26.73
N LYS A 187 -2.08 -1.80 -25.99
CA LYS A 187 -2.79 -0.53 -26.21
C LYS A 187 -2.50 0.04 -27.61
N SER A 188 -1.25 -0.03 -28.07
CA SER A 188 -0.88 0.41 -29.42
C SER A 188 -1.57 -0.44 -30.50
N LEU A 189 -1.60 -1.76 -30.34
CA LEU A 189 -2.30 -2.66 -31.27
C LEU A 189 -3.81 -2.41 -31.31
N GLN A 190 -4.45 -2.18 -30.15
CA GLN A 190 -5.86 -1.82 -30.09
C GLN A 190 -6.15 -0.51 -30.83
N LYS A 191 -5.28 0.50 -30.70
CA LYS A 191 -5.41 1.77 -31.44
C LYS A 191 -5.31 1.55 -32.95
N ILE A 192 -4.36 0.74 -33.41
CA ILE A 192 -4.19 0.41 -34.83
C ILE A 192 -5.43 -0.34 -35.35
N ARG A 193 -5.91 -1.36 -34.62
CA ARG A 193 -7.11 -2.13 -35.01
C ARG A 193 -8.35 -1.26 -35.17
N ARG A 194 -8.55 -0.29 -34.27
CA ARG A 194 -9.65 0.69 -34.37
C ARG A 194 -9.54 1.57 -35.62
N ARG A 195 -8.33 1.98 -36.01
CA ARG A 195 -8.11 2.77 -37.24
C ARG A 195 -8.40 1.95 -38.50
N LEU A 196 -7.97 0.69 -38.52
CA LEU A 196 -8.20 -0.20 -39.66
C LEU A 196 -9.69 -0.55 -39.82
N SER A 197 -10.43 -0.81 -38.72
CA SER A 197 -11.86 -1.09 -38.79
C SER A 197 -12.70 0.10 -39.27
N LEU A 198 -12.23 1.32 -39.03
CA LEU A 198 -12.88 2.53 -39.55
C LEU A 198 -12.58 2.74 -41.04
N SER A 199 -11.41 2.29 -41.52
CA SER A 199 -11.01 2.43 -42.92
C SER A 199 -11.70 1.43 -43.85
N SER A 200 -12.16 0.28 -43.36
CA SER A 200 -12.86 -0.73 -44.16
C SER A 200 -14.39 -0.53 -44.25
N GLY A 201 -14.91 0.57 -43.69
CA GLY A 201 -16.35 0.84 -43.54
C GLY A 201 -16.97 1.80 -44.58
N GLY A 202 -16.23 2.30 -45.57
CA GLY A 202 -16.81 2.94 -46.77
C GLY A 202 -16.81 1.91 -47.89
N ASP A 203 -17.93 1.47 -48.47
CA ASP A 203 -19.11 2.21 -48.88
C ASP A 203 -20.41 1.40 -48.69
N SER A 204 -21.11 1.56 -47.56
CA SER A 204 -22.52 1.19 -47.50
C SER A 204 -23.34 2.22 -46.72
N LYS A 205 -23.65 3.28 -47.47
CA LYS A 205 -24.87 4.12 -47.46
C LYS A 205 -25.58 4.34 -46.11
N ARG A 206 -25.45 5.60 -45.68
CA ARG A 206 -26.51 6.61 -45.41
C ARG A 206 -27.65 6.30 -44.43
N SER A 207 -27.91 7.37 -43.68
CA SER A 207 -29.08 7.74 -42.88
C SER A 207 -29.37 6.84 -41.67
N ILE A 208 -29.07 7.34 -40.47
CA ILE A 208 -30.06 7.76 -39.47
C ILE A 208 -29.31 8.47 -38.31
N ASP A 209 -30.01 9.42 -37.70
CA ASP A 209 -29.59 10.58 -36.89
C ASP A 209 -28.47 10.46 -35.83
N GLU A 210 -27.70 11.54 -35.77
CA GLU A 210 -26.59 11.86 -34.86
C GLU A 210 -27.04 12.00 -33.39
N GLU A 211 -26.52 11.15 -32.51
CA GLU A 211 -26.53 11.39 -31.06
C GLU A 211 -25.07 11.45 -30.54
N ARG A 212 -24.64 12.66 -30.15
CA ARG A 212 -23.26 13.00 -29.76
C ARG A 212 -22.86 12.33 -28.44
N GLN A 213 -21.78 11.54 -28.44
CA GLN A 213 -21.04 11.16 -27.24
C GLN A 213 -19.76 12.00 -27.04
N PRO A 214 -19.38 12.33 -25.80
CA PRO A 214 -18.30 13.26 -25.50
C PRO A 214 -16.91 12.62 -25.68
N GLN A 215 -16.04 13.35 -26.39
CA GLN A 215 -14.61 13.05 -26.55
C GLN A 215 -13.86 13.29 -25.23
N ASN A 216 -13.08 12.30 -24.80
CA ASN A 216 -12.11 12.46 -23.72
C ASN A 216 -10.72 12.68 -24.32
N ASP A 217 -10.19 13.89 -24.15
CA ASP A 217 -8.82 14.26 -24.47
C ASP A 217 -7.84 13.71 -23.41
N GLU A 218 -7.21 12.56 -23.70
CA GLU A 218 -6.01 12.16 -22.96
C GLU A 218 -4.76 12.55 -23.75
N GLN A 219 -4.06 13.56 -23.21
CA GLN A 219 -2.78 14.08 -23.67
C GLN A 219 -1.75 12.99 -23.96
N SER A 220 -1.22 13.01 -25.18
CA SER A 220 -0.13 12.19 -25.67
C SER A 220 1.19 12.58 -25.03
N VAL A 221 1.78 11.68 -24.23
CA VAL A 221 3.17 11.78 -23.76
C VAL A 221 4.09 11.01 -24.71
N SER A 222 5.16 11.67 -25.14
CA SER A 222 6.10 11.25 -26.18
C SER A 222 6.88 9.96 -25.84
N SER A 223 7.18 9.22 -26.89
CA SER A 223 7.85 7.92 -26.91
C SER A 223 9.37 8.02 -26.93
N GLU A 224 10.03 7.72 -25.80
CA GLU A 224 11.43 7.26 -25.76
C GLU A 224 11.54 6.01 -24.86
N PRO A 225 11.58 4.78 -25.42
CA PRO A 225 11.65 3.55 -24.62
C PRO A 225 13.06 3.30 -24.03
N ASN A 226 14.14 3.74 -24.69
CA ASN A 226 15.51 3.47 -24.23
C ASN A 226 15.92 4.30 -23.00
N ASN A 227 15.23 5.42 -22.74
CA ASN A 227 15.51 6.30 -21.62
C ASN A 227 14.91 5.76 -20.29
N LEU A 228 13.89 4.89 -20.34
CA LEU A 228 13.25 4.34 -19.14
C LEU A 228 14.12 3.30 -18.44
N ARG A 229 14.79 2.40 -19.17
CA ARG A 229 15.71 1.41 -18.56
C ARG A 229 16.95 2.10 -17.97
N ALA A 230 17.45 3.15 -18.61
CA ALA A 230 18.53 3.99 -18.09
C ALA A 230 18.08 4.85 -16.90
N LYS A 231 16.88 5.45 -16.92
CA LYS A 231 16.28 6.16 -15.77
C LYS A 231 15.97 5.22 -14.61
N LEU A 232 15.50 4.00 -14.87
CA LEU A 232 15.33 2.97 -13.85
C LEU A 232 16.68 2.54 -13.30
N LYS A 233 17.69 2.21 -14.12
CA LYS A 233 19.05 1.93 -13.64
C LYS A 233 19.66 3.10 -12.84
N LYS A 234 19.44 4.35 -13.26
CA LYS A 234 19.90 5.56 -12.55
C LYS A 234 19.13 5.82 -11.25
N ARG A 235 17.82 5.53 -11.23
CA ARG A 235 17.01 5.55 -10.01
C ARG A 235 17.35 4.39 -9.07
N LEU A 236 17.67 3.23 -9.61
CA LEU A 236 18.09 2.03 -8.88
C LEU A 236 19.51 2.14 -8.36
N SER A 237 20.41 2.87 -9.03
CA SER A 237 21.73 3.20 -8.49
C SER A 237 21.67 4.32 -7.44
N SER A 238 20.64 5.17 -7.46
CA SER A 238 20.34 6.12 -6.37
C SER A 238 19.51 5.53 -5.22
N VAL A 239 18.69 4.51 -5.48
CA VAL A 239 17.95 3.70 -4.51
C VAL A 239 18.77 2.48 -4.08
N SER A 240 19.97 2.31 -4.64
CA SER A 240 21.03 1.55 -3.98
C SER A 240 20.98 1.99 -2.54
N MET A 241 20.71 1.04 -1.65
CA MET A 241 20.68 1.27 -0.21
C MET A 241 22.12 1.57 0.25
N LYS A 242 22.75 2.58 -0.35
CA LYS A 242 23.90 3.29 0.19
C LYS A 242 23.41 3.78 1.53
N SER A 243 23.85 3.07 2.55
CA SER A 243 23.77 3.46 3.93
C SER A 243 24.28 4.89 4.05
N THR A 244 23.39 5.87 4.01
CA THR A 244 23.64 7.17 4.60
C THR A 244 23.59 6.96 6.11
N PHE A 245 24.65 6.36 6.64
CA PHE A 245 25.01 6.42 8.04
C PHE A 245 26.43 6.99 8.05
N SER A 246 26.49 8.32 7.89
CA SER A 246 27.65 9.08 8.33
C SER A 246 27.56 9.06 9.86
N SER A 247 28.48 8.33 10.50
CA SER A 247 28.70 8.46 11.92
C SER A 247 29.34 9.83 12.15
N ASP A 248 28.52 10.85 12.37
CA ASP A 248 28.97 12.05 13.10
C ASP A 248 28.36 11.96 14.49
N GLU A 249 29.20 11.55 15.43
CA GLU A 249 29.01 11.78 16.86
C GLU A 249 29.20 13.27 17.09
N GLY A 250 28.11 13.93 17.51
CA GLY A 250 28.12 15.32 17.93
C GLY A 250 27.12 15.46 19.06
N ASP A 251 27.60 15.18 20.27
CA ASP A 251 26.89 15.39 21.52
C ASP A 251 26.42 16.85 21.62
N LYS A 252 25.09 17.04 21.66
CA LYS A 252 24.46 18.18 22.30
C LYS A 252 23.20 17.70 23.02
N GLU A 253 23.35 17.55 24.32
CA GLU A 253 22.25 17.57 25.28
C GLU A 253 21.40 18.82 25.05
N ASN A 254 20.11 18.63 24.85
CA ASN A 254 19.11 19.65 25.15
C ASN A 254 17.88 18.93 25.70
N THR A 255 17.75 19.06 27.01
CA THR A 255 16.64 18.60 27.83
C THR A 255 15.51 19.61 27.66
N GLU A 256 14.50 19.28 26.86
CA GLU A 256 13.19 19.96 26.91
C GLU A 256 12.11 18.96 27.31
N VAL A 257 11.60 19.20 28.51
CA VAL A 257 10.43 18.57 29.11
C VAL A 257 9.19 19.06 28.36
N LEU A 258 8.43 18.14 27.77
CA LEU A 258 7.09 18.43 27.25
C LEU A 258 6.09 17.51 27.94
N ASP A 259 5.35 18.13 28.86
CA ASP A 259 4.18 17.61 29.55
C ASP A 259 3.13 17.12 28.55
N LEU A 260 2.69 15.89 28.74
CA LEU A 260 1.50 15.32 28.12
C LEU A 260 0.33 15.56 29.08
N THR A 261 -0.48 16.57 28.79
CA THR A 261 -1.83 16.63 29.34
C THR A 261 -2.80 15.94 28.38
N GLU A 262 -3.44 14.92 28.93
CA GLU A 262 -4.65 14.25 28.43
C GLU A 262 -5.73 15.29 28.09
N ASP A 263 -6.38 15.16 26.93
CA ASP A 263 -7.84 15.30 26.90
C ASP A 263 -8.46 14.75 25.61
N ASP A 264 -9.38 13.82 25.85
CA ASP A 264 -10.34 13.23 24.94
C ASP A 264 -11.38 14.26 24.47
N LYS A 265 -11.59 14.37 23.14
CA LYS A 265 -12.90 14.16 22.47
C LYS A 265 -12.87 14.56 20.99
N PRO A 266 -13.51 13.78 20.09
CA PRO A 266 -13.62 14.10 18.68
C PRO A 266 -14.88 14.96 18.42
N SER A 267 -14.71 16.13 17.81
CA SER A 267 -15.85 16.96 17.39
C SER A 267 -15.77 17.40 15.93
N ARG A 268 -16.90 17.17 15.25
CA ARG A 268 -17.45 17.95 14.12
C ARG A 268 -16.83 17.82 12.73
N TRP A 269 -17.37 16.85 12.00
CA TRP A 269 -17.77 17.08 10.62
C TRP A 269 -19.09 17.86 10.61
N ARG A 270 -19.06 19.18 10.40
CA ARG A 270 -20.27 19.97 10.14
C ARG A 270 -20.53 19.96 8.63
N ARG A 271 -21.62 19.32 8.22
CA ARG A 271 -22.20 19.42 6.88
C ARG A 271 -22.77 20.82 6.70
N LEU A 272 -22.41 21.46 5.60
CA LEU A 272 -23.23 22.47 4.96
C LEU A 272 -24.35 21.75 4.21
N ARG A 273 -25.58 21.81 4.72
CA ARG A 273 -26.78 21.73 3.88
C ARG A 273 -27.70 22.86 4.33
N GLY A 274 -28.07 23.64 3.33
CA GLY A 274 -28.93 24.80 3.48
C GLY A 274 -30.33 24.45 3.94
N ASP A 275 -30.91 25.51 4.48
CA ASP A 275 -32.29 25.69 4.85
C ASP A 275 -33.24 25.28 3.72
N ARG A 276 -34.31 24.58 4.08
CA ARG A 276 -35.69 25.08 3.92
C ARG A 276 -36.73 23.99 4.20
N ASN A 277 -37.82 24.48 4.79
CA ASN A 277 -39.18 23.93 4.90
C ASN A 277 -39.47 23.08 6.13
N ASP A 278 -39.87 23.81 7.17
CA ASP A 278 -41.17 23.69 7.85
C ASP A 278 -42.10 22.58 7.31
N CYS A 279 -42.47 21.64 8.18
CA CYS A 279 -43.79 21.05 8.21
C CYS A 279 -44.07 20.50 9.62
N GLU A 280 -45.04 21.17 10.23
CA GLU A 280 -45.92 20.84 11.34
C GLU A 280 -45.96 19.40 11.87
N ILE A 281 -45.85 19.38 13.19
CA ILE A 281 -46.53 18.54 14.18
C ILE A 281 -47.85 17.91 13.66
N MET A 282 -47.98 16.59 13.74
CA MET A 282 -49.18 15.93 14.29
C MET A 282 -48.78 14.63 14.99
N GLU A 283 -49.16 14.57 16.26
CA GLU A 283 -49.25 13.38 17.10
C GLU A 283 -50.32 12.43 16.54
N VAL A 284 -50.01 11.13 16.40
CA VAL A 284 -50.71 9.96 16.98
C VAL A 284 -49.70 8.82 17.05
#